data_AF-A0AAE5GNP8-F1
#
_entry.id   AF-A0AAE5GNP8-F1
#
_cell.length_a   1.000
_cell.length_b   1.000
_cell.length_c   1.000
_cell.angle_alpha   90.00
_cell.angle_beta   90.00
_cell.angle_gamma   90.00
#
_symmetry.space_group_name_H-M   'P 1'
#
loop_
_entity.id
_entity.type
_entity.pdbx_description
1 polymer ?
#
loop_
_entity_poly.entity_id
_entity_poly.type
_entity_poly.pdbx_seq_one_letter_code
_entity_poly.pdbx_strand_id
1 'polypeptide(L)'
;MGRELKRMGAPFSQPLWSAQALIESPQCVELAHTNFIDAGAQIITTNSYACVPFHLGQERFNAEGANLAEKAAKIARLSADKASHAVQVAGALPPAFGSYRPDLFRPAEAKQIFNLLYQAQDQYVDIWLAETISSLEELDAIASILSQTEKSSYYAFTLADTTSGSAQLRSGQSVREATTRVCAAGGDGVFFNCSVPEAMVNAVTEAKQVLDELGRSIEIGVYANNFTPIGNDHEANDTIQAMRELTPQDYLEYSKAWFESGATIIGGCCGIGPEHIKVLSEWQSTLKS
;
A
#
# COMPACT_ATOMS: atom_id res chain seq x y z
N MET A 1 0.95 -9.30 -2.15
CA MET A 1 1.61 -9.75 -3.40
C MET A 1 2.94 -10.49 -3.18
N GLY A 2 4.05 -9.83 -2.81
CA GLY A 2 5.38 -10.47 -2.79
C GLY A 2 5.51 -11.77 -1.96
N ARG A 3 4.95 -11.81 -0.74
CA ARG A 3 4.95 -13.03 0.09
C ARG A 3 4.08 -14.14 -0.48
N GLU A 4 2.98 -13.78 -1.14
CA GLU A 4 2.10 -14.75 -1.79
C GLU A 4 2.79 -15.41 -2.98
N LEU A 5 3.48 -14.61 -3.81
CA LEU A 5 4.33 -15.11 -4.88
C LEU A 5 5.39 -16.10 -4.36
N LYS A 6 6.07 -15.76 -3.26
CA LYS A 6 7.02 -16.66 -2.60
C LYS A 6 6.34 -17.95 -2.12
N ARG A 7 5.16 -17.86 -1.50
CA ARG A 7 4.39 -19.02 -1.01
C ARG A 7 3.99 -19.97 -2.14
N MET A 8 3.66 -19.41 -3.30
CA MET A 8 3.32 -20.15 -4.52
C MET A 8 4.53 -20.75 -5.24
N GLY A 9 5.75 -20.48 -4.77
CA GLY A 9 6.99 -20.95 -5.41
C GLY A 9 7.43 -20.13 -6.64
N ALA A 10 6.90 -18.92 -6.82
CA ALA A 10 7.35 -18.04 -7.89
C ALA A 10 8.76 -17.47 -7.62
N PRO A 11 9.49 -17.04 -8.68
CA PRO A 11 10.79 -16.38 -8.51
C PRO A 11 10.74 -15.20 -7.53
N PHE A 12 11.58 -15.26 -6.50
CA PHE A 12 11.62 -14.28 -5.42
C PHE A 12 13.06 -14.12 -4.91
N SER A 13 13.62 -12.91 -5.03
CA SER A 13 14.94 -12.55 -4.50
C SER A 13 14.99 -11.07 -4.14
N GLN A 14 15.77 -10.70 -3.13
CA GLN A 14 16.05 -9.29 -2.85
C GLN A 14 17.13 -8.77 -3.82
N PRO A 15 17.08 -7.51 -4.27
CA PRO A 15 16.08 -6.49 -3.96
C PRO A 15 14.86 -6.51 -4.89
N LEU A 16 14.73 -7.48 -5.81
CA LEU A 16 13.66 -7.54 -6.82
C LEU A 16 12.34 -8.12 -6.33
N TRP A 17 12.23 -8.49 -5.05
CA TRP A 17 11.23 -9.32 -4.37
C TRP A 17 9.93 -9.62 -5.13
N SER A 18 9.17 -8.62 -5.59
CA SER A 18 7.93 -8.79 -6.37
C SER A 18 8.07 -8.56 -7.89
N ALA A 19 9.02 -7.72 -8.31
CA ALA A 19 9.33 -7.47 -9.71
C ALA A 19 9.96 -8.70 -10.40
N GLN A 20 10.67 -9.57 -9.68
CA GLN A 20 11.26 -10.76 -10.31
C GLN A 20 10.21 -11.68 -10.92
N ALA A 21 9.15 -12.01 -10.18
CA ALA A 21 8.04 -12.80 -10.71
C ALA A 21 7.33 -12.07 -11.86
N LEU A 22 7.22 -10.75 -11.82
CA LEU A 22 6.64 -9.98 -12.93
C LEU A 22 7.46 -10.12 -14.22
N ILE A 23 8.80 -10.17 -14.10
CA ILE A 23 9.73 -10.34 -15.22
C ILE A 23 9.70 -11.78 -15.74
N GLU A 24 9.94 -12.74 -14.85
CA GLU A 24 10.25 -14.13 -15.21
C GLU A 24 9.01 -15.04 -15.27
N SER A 25 7.94 -14.70 -14.55
CA SER A 25 6.76 -15.58 -14.39
C SER A 25 5.47 -14.78 -14.16
N PRO A 26 5.05 -13.92 -15.11
CA PRO A 26 3.89 -13.04 -14.95
C PRO A 26 2.57 -13.78 -14.69
N GLN A 27 2.44 -15.04 -15.14
CA GLN A 27 1.31 -15.90 -14.81
C GLN A 27 1.17 -16.17 -13.30
N CYS A 28 2.28 -16.18 -12.54
CA CYS A 28 2.22 -16.28 -11.08
C CYS A 28 1.68 -15.00 -10.44
N VAL A 29 1.91 -13.83 -11.07
CA VAL A 29 1.33 -12.55 -10.62
C VAL A 29 -0.17 -12.54 -10.86
N GLU A 30 -0.63 -13.00 -12.04
CA GLU A 30 -2.06 -13.17 -12.32
C GLU A 30 -2.73 -14.10 -11.30
N LEU A 31 -2.14 -15.28 -11.07
CA LEU A 31 -2.67 -16.24 -10.11
C LEU A 31 -2.67 -15.69 -8.68
N ALA A 32 -1.65 -14.94 -8.27
CA ALA A 32 -1.63 -14.29 -6.97
C ALA A 32 -2.75 -13.24 -6.83
N HIS A 33 -3.02 -12.44 -7.86
CA HIS A 33 -4.19 -11.56 -7.88
C HIS A 33 -5.50 -12.34 -7.74
N THR A 34 -5.66 -13.41 -8.53
CA THR A 34 -6.83 -14.29 -8.45
C THR A 34 -7.02 -14.85 -7.04
N ASN A 35 -5.96 -15.30 -6.37
CA ASN A 35 -6.06 -15.80 -4.99
C ASN A 35 -6.62 -14.75 -4.01
N PHE A 36 -6.22 -13.47 -4.15
CA PHE A 36 -6.77 -12.40 -3.31
C PHE A 36 -8.22 -12.05 -3.69
N ILE A 37 -8.54 -12.05 -4.98
CA ILE A 37 -9.91 -11.83 -5.47
C ILE A 37 -10.84 -12.93 -4.96
N ASP A 38 -10.47 -14.19 -5.10
CA ASP A 38 -11.24 -15.36 -4.65
C ASP A 38 -11.41 -15.38 -3.12
N ALA A 39 -10.49 -14.76 -2.38
CA ALA A 39 -10.61 -14.52 -0.95
C ALA A 39 -11.56 -13.36 -0.59
N GLY A 40 -12.13 -12.66 -1.57
CA GLY A 40 -13.10 -11.59 -1.36
C GLY A 40 -12.52 -10.17 -1.43
N ALA A 41 -11.30 -9.99 -1.93
CA ALA A 41 -10.76 -8.64 -2.16
C ALA A 41 -11.65 -7.88 -3.16
N GLN A 42 -12.03 -6.66 -2.80
CA GLN A 42 -12.79 -5.74 -3.66
C GLN A 42 -11.88 -4.69 -4.33
N ILE A 43 -10.67 -4.52 -3.81
CA ILE A 43 -9.61 -3.67 -4.36
C ILE A 43 -8.34 -4.50 -4.40
N ILE A 44 -7.65 -4.51 -5.54
CA ILE A 44 -6.31 -5.09 -5.69
C ILE A 44 -5.31 -4.05 -6.15
N THR A 45 -4.10 -4.08 -5.61
CA THR A 45 -3.01 -3.15 -5.98
C THR A 45 -2.10 -3.78 -7.03
N THR A 46 -1.75 -3.02 -8.07
CA THR A 46 -0.84 -3.47 -9.13
C THR A 46 0.51 -3.95 -8.55
N ASN A 47 1.12 -4.96 -9.19
CA ASN A 47 2.43 -5.47 -8.79
C ASN A 47 3.60 -4.57 -9.25
N SER A 48 3.50 -3.25 -9.04
CA SER A 48 4.47 -2.26 -9.51
C SER A 48 5.32 -1.63 -8.40
N TYR A 49 5.15 -2.03 -7.13
CA TYR A 49 5.93 -1.47 -6.00
C TYR A 49 7.45 -1.57 -6.21
N ALA A 50 7.94 -2.73 -6.64
CA ALA A 50 9.37 -2.94 -6.90
C ALA A 50 9.83 -2.43 -8.28
N CYS A 51 8.96 -1.75 -9.05
CA CYS A 51 9.30 -1.19 -10.36
C CYS A 51 9.94 0.20 -10.27
N VAL A 52 10.77 0.43 -9.25
CA VAL A 52 11.50 1.69 -9.00
C VAL A 52 13.01 1.46 -9.13
N PRO A 53 13.81 2.52 -9.38
CA PRO A 53 15.26 2.39 -9.52
C PRO A 53 15.93 1.73 -8.31
N PHE A 54 15.42 1.99 -7.11
CA PHE A 54 15.94 1.41 -5.87
C PHE A 54 15.95 -0.13 -5.89
N HIS A 55 14.95 -0.75 -6.51
CA HIS A 55 14.81 -2.21 -6.58
C HIS A 55 15.32 -2.79 -7.91
N LEU A 56 15.01 -2.16 -9.05
CA LEU A 56 15.42 -2.64 -10.38
C LEU A 56 16.89 -2.36 -10.71
N GLY A 57 17.50 -1.37 -10.06
CA GLY A 57 18.71 -0.72 -10.53
C GLY A 57 18.41 0.33 -11.61
N GLN A 58 19.23 1.38 -11.68
CA GLN A 58 18.98 2.54 -12.55
C GLN A 58 18.94 2.18 -14.05
N GLU A 59 19.87 1.33 -14.50
CA GLU A 59 19.97 0.94 -15.92
C GLU A 59 18.72 0.21 -16.39
N ARG A 60 18.27 -0.81 -15.64
CA ARG A 60 17.05 -1.55 -15.95
C ARG A 60 15.81 -0.68 -15.81
N PHE A 61 15.72 0.17 -14.78
CA PHE A 61 14.57 1.07 -14.65
C PHE A 61 14.45 1.99 -15.87
N ASN A 62 15.55 2.55 -16.36
CA ASN A 62 15.53 3.39 -17.55
C ASN A 62 15.11 2.63 -18.81
N ALA A 63 15.50 1.36 -18.94
CA ALA A 63 15.18 0.54 -20.11
C ALA A 63 13.76 -0.07 -20.06
N GLU A 64 13.31 -0.49 -18.89
CA GLU A 64 12.16 -1.38 -18.72
C GLU A 64 11.12 -0.89 -17.70
N GLY A 65 11.41 0.11 -16.87
CA GLY A 65 10.57 0.51 -15.73
C GLY A 65 9.13 0.83 -16.13
N ALA A 66 8.93 1.59 -17.21
CA ALA A 66 7.60 1.92 -17.72
C ALA A 66 6.86 0.67 -18.23
N ASN A 67 7.54 -0.18 -18.99
CA ASN A 67 6.96 -1.42 -19.54
C ASN A 67 6.59 -2.41 -18.41
N LEU A 68 7.40 -2.49 -17.36
CA LEU A 68 7.11 -3.34 -16.21
C LEU A 68 5.91 -2.82 -15.41
N ALA A 69 5.84 -1.51 -15.13
CA ALA A 69 4.69 -0.91 -14.48
C ALA A 69 3.40 -1.10 -15.30
N GLU A 70 3.46 -0.89 -16.62
CA GLU A 70 2.35 -1.14 -17.53
C GLU A 70 1.92 -2.62 -17.51
N LYS A 71 2.88 -3.55 -17.58
CA LYS A 71 2.63 -5.00 -17.52
C LYS A 71 1.96 -5.39 -16.21
N ALA A 72 2.40 -4.86 -15.08
CA ALA A 72 1.80 -5.09 -13.78
C ALA A 72 0.33 -4.63 -13.74
N ALA A 73 0.05 -3.45 -14.30
CA ALA A 73 -1.31 -2.91 -14.35
C ALA A 73 -2.24 -3.70 -15.29
N LYS A 74 -1.75 -4.12 -16.45
CA LYS A 74 -2.49 -5.01 -17.37
C LYS A 74 -2.87 -6.34 -16.73
N ILE A 75 -1.93 -6.96 -15.99
CA ILE A 75 -2.19 -8.23 -15.30
C ILE A 75 -3.27 -8.04 -14.24
N ALA A 76 -3.15 -7.00 -13.40
CA ALA A 76 -4.16 -6.71 -12.38
C ALA A 76 -5.55 -6.44 -12.99
N ARG A 77 -5.60 -5.64 -14.08
CA ARG A 77 -6.84 -5.41 -14.84
C ARG A 77 -7.45 -6.69 -15.37
N LEU A 78 -6.65 -7.54 -16.01
CA LEU A 78 -7.11 -8.82 -16.54
C LEU A 78 -7.67 -9.72 -15.43
N SER A 79 -7.02 -9.76 -14.26
CA SER A 79 -7.53 -10.52 -13.11
C SER A 79 -8.85 -9.95 -12.58
N ALA A 80 -8.97 -8.63 -12.47
CA ALA A 80 -10.21 -7.97 -12.04
C ALA A 80 -11.37 -8.20 -13.02
N ASP A 81 -11.12 -8.11 -14.33
CA ASP A 81 -12.14 -8.31 -15.37
C ASP A 81 -12.65 -9.77 -15.44
N LYS A 82 -11.85 -10.73 -14.96
CA LYS A 82 -12.23 -12.16 -14.87
C LYS A 82 -12.97 -12.50 -13.56
N ALA A 83 -13.01 -11.58 -12.60
CA ALA A 83 -13.60 -11.82 -11.29
C ALA A 83 -15.12 -12.06 -11.38
N SER A 84 -15.66 -12.86 -10.46
CA SER A 84 -17.10 -13.11 -10.36
C SER A 84 -17.88 -11.97 -9.67
N HIS A 85 -17.16 -11.01 -9.08
CA HIS A 85 -17.67 -9.78 -8.48
C HIS A 85 -16.87 -8.57 -8.97
N ALA A 86 -17.42 -7.37 -8.79
CA ALA A 86 -16.73 -6.13 -9.13
C ALA A 86 -15.46 -5.96 -8.27
N VAL A 87 -14.32 -5.78 -8.93
CA VAL A 87 -13.02 -5.53 -8.30
C VAL A 87 -12.41 -4.27 -8.91
N GLN A 88 -12.01 -3.32 -8.06
CA GLN A 88 -11.25 -2.16 -8.51
C GLN A 88 -9.75 -2.46 -8.53
N VAL A 89 -9.04 -1.90 -9.49
CA VAL A 89 -7.57 -1.97 -9.55
C VAL A 89 -6.98 -0.63 -9.11
N ALA A 90 -6.14 -0.70 -8.08
CA ALA A 90 -5.36 0.43 -7.59
C ALA A 90 -3.96 0.46 -8.23
N GLY A 91 -3.61 1.56 -8.89
CA GLY A 91 -2.24 1.81 -9.36
C GLY A 91 -1.35 2.20 -8.20
N ALA A 92 -0.26 1.47 -7.98
CA ALA A 92 0.69 1.78 -6.92
C ALA A 92 1.65 2.92 -7.32
N LEU A 93 1.84 3.86 -6.39
CA LEU A 93 2.96 4.79 -6.33
C LEU A 93 3.73 4.55 -5.02
N PRO A 94 4.76 3.68 -5.05
CA PRO A 94 5.54 3.28 -3.86
C PRO A 94 6.66 4.29 -3.56
N PRO A 95 7.40 4.16 -2.44
CA PRO A 95 8.54 5.00 -2.16
C PRO A 95 9.67 4.83 -3.19
N ALA A 96 10.11 5.93 -3.79
CA ALA A 96 11.08 5.89 -4.90
C ALA A 96 12.50 5.49 -4.46
N PHE A 97 12.86 5.74 -3.20
CA PHE A 97 14.22 5.61 -2.67
C PHE A 97 14.35 4.64 -1.49
N GLY A 98 13.47 3.65 -1.42
CA GLY A 98 13.44 2.65 -0.37
C GLY A 98 12.37 2.93 0.67
N SER A 99 11.79 1.86 1.20
CA SER A 99 10.72 1.95 2.21
C SER A 99 11.28 2.37 3.56
N TYR A 100 10.53 3.18 4.31
CA TYR A 100 10.90 3.65 5.65
C TYR A 100 12.18 4.52 5.71
N ARG A 101 12.65 5.04 4.57
CA ARG A 101 13.86 5.85 4.46
C ARG A 101 13.55 7.29 4.01
N PRO A 102 12.83 8.09 4.82
CA PRO A 102 12.52 9.48 4.48
C PRO A 102 13.79 10.33 4.30
N ASP A 103 14.91 9.93 4.90
CA ASP A 103 16.22 10.56 4.79
C ASP A 103 16.87 10.42 3.40
N LEU A 104 16.45 9.44 2.60
CA LEU A 104 16.94 9.24 1.23
C LEU A 104 16.11 9.98 0.16
N PHE A 105 15.04 10.65 0.57
CA PHE A 105 14.09 11.24 -0.36
C PHE A 105 14.67 12.41 -1.16
N ARG A 106 14.58 12.34 -2.49
CA ARG A 106 15.08 13.36 -3.43
C ARG A 106 13.94 13.89 -4.30
N PRO A 107 13.33 15.04 -3.99
CA PRO A 107 12.07 15.48 -4.60
C PRO A 107 12.05 15.55 -6.13
N ALA A 108 13.13 16.07 -6.75
CA ALA A 108 13.19 16.24 -8.20
C ALA A 108 13.23 14.89 -8.95
N GLU A 109 14.07 13.96 -8.45
CA GLU A 109 14.19 12.61 -9.01
C GLU A 109 12.92 11.77 -8.72
N ALA A 110 12.35 11.90 -7.51
CA ALA A 110 11.09 11.25 -7.14
C ALA A 110 9.96 11.58 -8.11
N LYS A 111 9.76 12.87 -8.43
CA LYS A 111 8.71 13.30 -9.36
C LYS A 111 8.85 12.67 -10.74
N GLN A 112 10.07 12.48 -11.24
CA GLN A 112 10.31 11.81 -12.53
C GLN A 112 9.89 10.34 -12.47
N ILE A 113 10.25 9.65 -11.39
CA ILE A 113 9.89 8.24 -11.16
C ILE A 113 8.37 8.10 -11.03
N PHE A 114 7.73 8.91 -10.19
CA PHE A 114 6.28 8.88 -9.99
C PHE A 114 5.51 9.21 -11.25
N ASN A 115 5.95 10.21 -12.04
CA ASN A 115 5.30 10.53 -13.31
C ASN A 115 5.38 9.37 -14.32
N LEU A 116 6.52 8.67 -14.39
CA LEU A 116 6.68 7.50 -15.26
C LEU A 116 5.75 6.36 -14.83
N LEU A 117 5.70 6.06 -13.53
CA LEU A 117 4.79 5.04 -12.99
C LEU A 117 3.32 5.43 -13.18
N TYR A 118 3.00 6.71 -13.03
CA TYR A 118 1.67 7.26 -13.29
C TYR A 118 1.24 6.98 -14.74
N GLN A 119 2.02 7.49 -15.70
CA GLN A 119 1.73 7.38 -17.12
C GLN A 119 1.62 5.92 -17.59
N ALA A 120 2.48 5.04 -17.07
CA ALA A 120 2.50 3.63 -17.46
C ALA A 120 1.26 2.85 -17.01
N GLN A 121 0.66 3.20 -15.86
CA GLN A 121 -0.44 2.42 -15.29
C GLN A 121 -1.81 3.04 -15.56
N ASP A 122 -1.90 4.37 -15.79
CA ASP A 122 -3.16 5.13 -15.72
C ASP A 122 -4.30 4.46 -16.50
N GLN A 123 -4.12 4.11 -17.77
CA GLN A 123 -5.20 3.54 -18.59
C GLN A 123 -5.79 2.19 -18.08
N TYR A 124 -5.13 1.51 -17.14
CA TYR A 124 -5.53 0.19 -16.63
C TYR A 124 -6.04 0.19 -15.19
N VAL A 125 -6.00 1.33 -14.49
CA VAL A 125 -6.34 1.44 -13.06
C VAL A 125 -7.57 2.32 -12.85
N ASP A 126 -8.36 1.97 -11.83
CA ASP A 126 -9.58 2.70 -11.45
C ASP A 126 -9.29 3.80 -10.42
N ILE A 127 -8.30 3.55 -9.55
CA ILE A 127 -7.90 4.44 -8.45
C ILE A 127 -6.37 4.48 -8.34
N TRP A 128 -5.87 5.53 -7.71
CA TRP A 128 -4.45 5.68 -7.38
C TRP A 128 -4.21 5.44 -5.90
N LEU A 129 -3.19 4.65 -5.60
CA LEU A 129 -2.75 4.36 -4.24
C LEU A 129 -1.27 4.74 -4.10
N ALA A 130 -1.03 5.90 -3.51
CA ALA A 130 0.28 6.31 -3.07
C ALA A 130 0.59 5.61 -1.74
N GLU A 131 1.47 4.61 -1.74
CA GLU A 131 1.63 3.70 -0.60
C GLU A 131 2.97 3.82 0.11
N THR A 132 2.96 3.53 1.42
CA THR A 132 4.14 3.52 2.28
C THR A 132 4.86 4.89 2.33
N ILE A 133 4.10 5.97 2.22
CA ILE A 133 4.62 7.34 2.28
C ILE A 133 5.25 7.58 3.65
N SER A 134 6.53 7.93 3.66
CA SER A 134 7.31 8.06 4.89
C SER A 134 7.46 9.51 5.38
N SER A 135 7.15 10.50 4.55
CA SER A 135 7.25 11.93 4.87
C SER A 135 6.24 12.82 4.12
N LEU A 136 6.02 14.04 4.62
CA LEU A 136 5.17 15.04 3.95
C LEU A 136 5.78 15.55 2.64
N GLU A 137 7.11 15.58 2.54
CA GLU A 137 7.83 15.94 1.32
C GLU A 137 7.57 14.92 0.19
N GLU A 138 7.47 13.64 0.55
CA GLU A 138 7.11 12.57 -0.39
C GLU A 138 5.64 12.68 -0.81
N LEU A 139 4.73 12.93 0.14
CA LEU A 139 3.34 13.24 -0.18
C LEU A 139 3.24 14.39 -1.18
N ASP A 140 3.95 15.50 -0.97
CA ASP A 140 3.89 16.67 -1.85
C ASP A 140 4.30 16.34 -3.29
N ALA A 141 5.34 15.53 -3.43
CA ALA A 141 5.80 15.10 -4.73
C ALA A 141 4.74 14.26 -5.43
N ILE A 142 4.14 13.29 -4.73
CA ILE A 142 3.11 12.41 -5.29
C ILE A 142 1.83 13.19 -5.59
N ALA A 143 1.37 14.04 -4.67
CA ALA A 143 0.20 14.88 -4.85
C ALA A 143 0.32 15.80 -6.07
N SER A 144 1.53 16.30 -6.36
CA SER A 144 1.78 17.09 -7.58
C SER A 144 1.67 16.28 -8.87
N ILE A 145 1.83 14.95 -8.81
CA ILE A 145 1.61 14.04 -9.94
C ILE A 145 0.14 13.62 -10.03
N LEU A 146 -0.53 13.41 -8.89
CA LEU A 146 -1.94 12.98 -8.87
C LEU A 146 -2.93 14.12 -9.13
N SER A 147 -2.52 15.39 -9.02
CA SER A 147 -3.38 16.54 -9.35
C SER A 147 -3.80 16.62 -10.83
N GLN A 148 -3.21 15.79 -11.71
CA GLN A 148 -3.57 15.71 -13.12
C GLN A 148 -4.59 14.60 -13.44
N THR A 149 -5.01 13.81 -12.45
CA THR A 149 -5.97 12.71 -12.63
C THR A 149 -7.36 13.10 -12.15
N GLU A 150 -8.38 12.55 -12.80
CA GLU A 150 -9.78 12.64 -12.34
C GLU A 150 -10.19 11.40 -11.52
N LYS A 151 -9.26 10.45 -11.31
CA LYS A 151 -9.49 9.22 -10.55
C LYS A 151 -9.25 9.44 -9.08
N SER A 152 -9.96 8.68 -8.25
CA SER A 152 -9.78 8.77 -6.80
C SER A 152 -8.36 8.46 -6.38
N SER A 153 -7.82 9.27 -5.47
CA SER A 153 -6.43 9.22 -5.01
C SER A 153 -6.35 8.98 -3.50
N TYR A 154 -5.75 7.87 -3.11
CA TYR A 154 -5.56 7.46 -1.73
C TYR A 154 -4.09 7.53 -1.33
N TYR A 155 -3.83 8.07 -0.14
CA TYR A 155 -2.49 8.31 0.39
C TYR A 155 -2.29 7.46 1.64
N ALA A 156 -1.51 6.38 1.52
CA ALA A 156 -1.21 5.47 2.61
C ALA A 156 0.16 5.75 3.23
N PHE A 157 0.14 6.02 4.53
CA PHE A 157 1.31 6.40 5.30
C PHE A 157 1.84 5.23 6.12
N THR A 158 3.17 5.14 6.22
CA THR A 158 3.84 4.27 7.18
C THR A 158 4.20 5.06 8.44
N LEU A 159 4.01 4.43 9.59
CA LEU A 159 4.09 5.06 10.90
C LEU A 159 5.37 4.66 11.63
N ALA A 160 5.74 5.44 12.64
CA ALA A 160 6.86 5.16 13.54
C ALA A 160 6.62 3.97 14.51
N ASP A 161 5.52 3.23 14.33
CA ASP A 161 5.10 2.09 15.16
C ASP A 161 4.98 2.40 16.68
N THR A 162 4.81 3.67 17.04
CA THR A 162 4.55 4.10 18.42
C THR A 162 3.12 3.76 18.84
N THR A 163 2.96 2.95 19.89
CA THR A 163 1.66 2.53 20.41
C THR A 163 1.13 3.43 21.53
N SER A 164 1.92 4.42 21.97
CA SER A 164 1.55 5.41 22.97
C SER A 164 1.79 6.82 22.45
N GLY A 165 0.95 7.76 22.88
CA GLY A 165 0.99 9.15 22.41
C GLY A 165 0.44 9.31 21.00
N SER A 166 0.80 10.43 20.36
CA SER A 166 0.30 10.77 19.03
C SER A 166 0.94 9.95 17.94
N ALA A 167 0.16 9.58 16.93
CA ALA A 167 0.65 8.83 15.78
C ALA A 167 1.53 9.73 14.89
N GLN A 168 2.69 9.19 14.50
CA GLN A 168 3.68 9.90 13.68
C GLN A 168 4.09 9.06 12.47
N LEU A 169 4.40 9.76 11.38
CA LEU A 169 5.11 9.25 10.22
C LEU A 169 6.52 8.80 10.61
N ARG A 170 7.17 7.99 9.76
CA ARG A 170 8.59 7.61 9.93
C ARG A 170 9.54 8.82 9.98
N SER A 171 9.16 9.94 9.37
CA SER A 171 9.88 11.22 9.42
C SER A 171 9.66 12.03 10.70
N GLY A 172 8.78 11.58 11.61
CA GLY A 172 8.41 12.28 12.85
C GLY A 172 7.29 13.32 12.71
N GLN A 173 6.85 13.63 11.49
CA GLN A 173 5.69 14.49 11.23
C GLN A 173 4.40 13.80 11.71
N SER A 174 3.41 14.57 12.17
CA SER A 174 2.20 13.99 12.77
C SER A 174 1.20 13.47 11.73
N VAL A 175 0.39 12.48 12.12
CA VAL A 175 -0.75 12.01 11.30
C VAL A 175 -1.77 13.12 11.08
N ARG A 176 -1.92 14.04 12.04
CA ARG A 176 -2.80 15.21 11.87
C ARG A 176 -2.36 16.14 10.74
N GLU A 177 -1.06 16.45 10.67
CA GLU A 177 -0.49 17.26 9.58
C GLU A 177 -0.63 16.53 8.24
N ALA A 178 -0.33 15.24 8.21
CA ALA A 178 -0.51 14.40 7.02
C ALA A 178 -1.96 14.41 6.50
N THR A 179 -2.93 14.21 7.39
CA THR A 179 -4.37 14.19 7.05
C THR A 179 -4.83 15.55 6.53
N THR A 180 -4.41 16.64 7.18
CA THR A 180 -4.69 18.00 6.72
C THR A 180 -4.15 18.23 5.31
N ARG A 181 -2.94 17.72 5.04
CA ARG A 181 -2.27 17.90 3.75
C ARG A 181 -2.89 17.05 2.63
N VAL A 182 -3.35 15.85 2.92
CA VAL A 182 -4.16 15.04 1.98
C VAL A 182 -5.44 15.77 1.61
N CYS A 183 -6.16 16.34 2.59
CA CYS A 183 -7.36 17.13 2.32
C CYS A 183 -7.06 18.36 1.46
N ALA A 184 -5.97 19.08 1.75
CA ALA A 184 -5.55 20.25 0.97
C ALA A 184 -5.14 19.91 -0.46
N ALA A 185 -4.58 18.71 -0.68
CA ALA A 185 -4.25 18.18 -2.00
C ALA A 185 -5.48 17.66 -2.78
N GLY A 186 -6.67 17.64 -2.18
CA GLY A 186 -7.88 17.10 -2.78
C GLY A 186 -7.92 15.57 -2.83
N GLY A 187 -7.16 14.88 -1.97
CA GLY A 187 -7.19 13.42 -1.89
C GLY A 187 -8.52 12.87 -1.40
N ASP A 188 -8.86 11.66 -1.86
CA ASP A 188 -10.12 10.97 -1.59
C ASP A 188 -10.00 9.95 -0.45
N GLY A 189 -8.81 9.77 0.11
CA GLY A 189 -8.60 8.89 1.25
C GLY A 189 -7.26 9.02 1.94
N VAL A 190 -7.27 8.87 3.27
CA VAL A 190 -6.09 8.87 4.14
C VAL A 190 -5.91 7.48 4.75
N PHE A 191 -4.84 6.80 4.35
CA PHE A 191 -4.67 5.38 4.63
C PHE A 191 -3.42 5.17 5.51
N PHE A 192 -3.33 4.03 6.17
CA PHE A 192 -2.19 3.64 6.99
C PHE A 192 -1.75 2.22 6.65
N ASN A 193 -0.47 2.05 6.31
CA ASN A 193 0.03 0.77 5.86
C ASN A 193 1.48 0.50 6.26
N CYS A 194 1.84 -0.77 6.13
CA CYS A 194 3.19 -1.25 6.35
C CYS A 194 3.80 -0.79 7.69
N SER A 195 2.96 -0.85 8.71
CA SER A 195 3.25 -0.59 10.12
C SER A 195 2.57 -1.67 10.97
N VAL A 196 2.88 -1.72 12.25
CA VAL A 196 2.31 -2.74 13.14
C VAL A 196 0.81 -2.50 13.40
N PRO A 197 -0.01 -3.56 13.50
CA PRO A 197 -1.45 -3.46 13.76
C PRO A 197 -1.83 -2.58 14.96
N GLU A 198 -1.02 -2.64 16.01
CA GLU A 198 -1.21 -1.91 17.27
C GLU A 198 -1.14 -0.38 17.10
N ALA A 199 -0.39 0.11 16.11
CA ALA A 199 -0.20 1.55 15.91
C ALA A 199 -1.38 2.20 15.16
N MET A 200 -2.22 1.40 14.49
CA MET A 200 -3.20 1.90 13.52
C MET A 200 -4.41 2.57 14.16
N VAL A 201 -4.86 2.11 15.35
CA VAL A 201 -6.03 2.70 16.03
C VAL A 201 -5.84 4.19 16.31
N ASN A 202 -4.67 4.57 16.81
CA ASN A 202 -4.36 5.98 17.10
C ASN A 202 -4.35 6.80 15.81
N ALA A 203 -3.74 6.28 14.74
CA ALA A 203 -3.67 6.96 13.46
C ALA A 203 -5.06 7.17 12.83
N VAL A 204 -5.91 6.14 12.83
CA VAL A 204 -7.30 6.23 12.36
C VAL A 204 -8.09 7.24 13.17
N THR A 205 -7.96 7.21 14.50
CA THR A 205 -8.67 8.13 15.40
C THR A 205 -8.25 9.58 15.15
N GLU A 206 -6.96 9.85 15.04
CA GLU A 206 -6.44 11.19 14.76
C GLU A 206 -6.84 11.70 13.38
N ALA A 207 -6.77 10.85 12.36
CA ALA A 207 -7.26 11.18 11.02
C ALA A 207 -8.74 11.55 11.05
N LYS A 208 -9.58 10.71 11.66
CA LYS A 208 -11.02 10.96 11.79
C LYS A 208 -11.31 12.30 12.46
N GLN A 209 -10.63 12.62 13.55
CA GLN A 209 -10.77 13.91 14.24
C GLN A 209 -10.43 15.09 13.33
N VAL A 210 -9.34 15.01 12.56
CA VAL A 210 -8.97 16.07 11.61
C VAL A 210 -10.01 16.19 10.49
N LEU A 211 -10.53 15.08 9.97
CA LEU A 211 -11.59 15.10 8.97
C LEU A 211 -12.87 15.77 9.49
N ASP A 212 -13.27 15.44 10.72
CA ASP A 212 -14.42 16.03 11.40
C ASP A 212 -14.22 17.55 11.62
N GLU A 213 -13.03 17.97 12.08
CA GLU A 213 -12.66 19.38 12.28
C GLU A 213 -12.68 20.19 10.97
N LEU A 214 -12.26 19.58 9.86
CA LEU A 214 -12.25 20.20 8.54
C LEU A 214 -13.59 20.08 7.81
N GLY A 215 -14.57 19.35 8.36
CA GLY A 215 -15.84 19.05 7.69
C GLY A 215 -15.66 18.28 6.37
N ARG A 216 -14.65 17.42 6.29
CA ARG A 216 -14.32 16.62 5.11
C ARG A 216 -14.80 15.19 5.31
N SER A 217 -15.33 14.58 4.25
CA SER A 217 -15.70 13.17 4.23
C SER A 217 -14.94 12.50 3.10
N ILE A 218 -13.84 11.84 3.47
CA ILE A 218 -12.98 11.04 2.61
C ILE A 218 -12.73 9.69 3.29
N GLU A 219 -12.26 8.70 2.54
CA GLU A 219 -12.07 7.35 3.07
C GLU A 219 -10.92 7.28 4.09
N ILE A 220 -11.04 6.42 5.10
CA ILE A 220 -9.91 6.07 5.99
C ILE A 220 -9.57 4.60 5.77
N GLY A 221 -8.34 4.33 5.34
CA GLY A 221 -7.89 2.98 5.00
C GLY A 221 -6.86 2.42 5.97
N VAL A 222 -6.89 1.11 6.25
CA VAL A 222 -5.83 0.42 7.01
C VAL A 222 -5.45 -0.91 6.39
N TYR A 223 -4.15 -1.13 6.19
CA TYR A 223 -3.61 -2.43 5.77
C TYR A 223 -2.22 -2.67 6.38
N ALA A 224 -2.23 -3.20 7.60
CA ALA A 224 -1.05 -3.38 8.45
C ALA A 224 -0.18 -4.58 8.07
N ASN A 225 0.99 -4.67 8.69
CA ASN A 225 1.88 -5.83 8.60
C ASN A 225 1.46 -6.96 9.54
N ASN A 226 1.95 -8.17 9.24
CA ASN A 226 1.80 -9.37 10.04
C ASN A 226 3.06 -9.73 10.85
N PHE A 227 3.86 -8.73 11.25
CA PHE A 227 5.08 -8.95 12.02
C PHE A 227 5.32 -7.83 13.04
N THR A 228 6.18 -8.12 14.01
CA THR A 228 6.54 -7.23 15.13
C THR A 228 7.26 -5.95 14.66
N PRO A 229 7.30 -4.89 15.51
CA PRO A 229 7.89 -3.60 15.16
C PRO A 229 9.30 -3.73 14.57
N ILE A 230 9.56 -2.96 13.52
CA ILE A 230 10.91 -2.79 12.98
C ILE A 230 11.68 -1.91 13.98
N GLY A 231 12.70 -2.46 14.63
CA GLY A 231 13.60 -1.65 15.47
C GLY A 231 14.26 -0.54 14.63
N ASN A 232 14.50 0.63 15.24
CA ASN A 232 14.99 1.84 14.56
C ASN A 232 16.32 1.69 13.77
N ASP A 233 17.07 0.60 13.96
CA ASP A 233 18.36 0.33 13.32
C ASP A 233 18.31 -0.76 12.22
N HIS A 234 17.12 -1.18 11.78
CA HIS A 234 16.97 -2.29 10.83
C HIS A 234 16.34 -1.87 9.51
N GLU A 235 17.16 -1.89 8.46
CA GLU A 235 16.72 -1.92 7.06
C GLU A 235 15.71 -3.07 6.86
N ALA A 236 14.48 -2.76 6.45
CA ALA A 236 13.47 -3.78 6.13
C ALA A 236 13.90 -4.74 5.00
N ASN A 237 14.97 -4.39 4.29
CA ASN A 237 15.49 -5.12 3.15
C ASN A 237 16.41 -6.30 3.51
N ASP A 238 16.91 -6.38 4.76
CA ASP A 238 18.13 -7.17 5.01
C ASP A 238 18.12 -8.13 6.22
N THR A 239 16.97 -8.51 6.80
CA THR A 239 17.02 -9.57 7.84
C THR A 239 15.73 -10.35 8.02
N ILE A 240 15.87 -11.67 8.18
CA ILE A 240 14.81 -12.58 8.65
C ILE A 240 14.52 -12.20 10.12
N GLN A 241 13.59 -11.29 10.33
CA GLN A 241 13.17 -10.84 11.67
C GLN A 241 12.29 -11.90 12.35
N ALA A 242 12.36 -11.98 13.69
CA ALA A 242 11.54 -12.88 14.50
C ALA A 242 10.06 -12.46 14.41
N MET A 243 9.29 -13.16 13.59
CA MET A 243 7.90 -12.83 13.31
C MET A 243 6.99 -13.40 14.40
N ARG A 244 6.26 -12.54 15.12
CA ARG A 244 4.93 -12.93 15.61
C ARG A 244 4.05 -13.00 14.37
N GLU A 245 3.82 -14.19 13.85
CA GLU A 245 2.81 -14.40 12.82
C GLU A 245 1.43 -14.30 13.47
N LEU A 246 0.66 -13.26 13.14
CA LEU A 246 -0.76 -13.18 13.50
C LEU A 246 -1.53 -14.14 12.60
N THR A 247 -2.36 -14.95 13.25
CA THR A 247 -3.32 -15.79 12.54
C THR A 247 -4.37 -14.90 11.84
N PRO A 248 -5.11 -15.43 10.85
CA PRO A 248 -6.25 -14.72 10.27
C PRO A 248 -7.21 -14.14 11.32
N GLN A 249 -7.52 -14.92 12.37
CA GLN A 249 -8.43 -14.47 13.43
C GLN A 249 -7.83 -13.34 14.27
N ASP A 250 -6.54 -13.41 14.62
CA ASP A 250 -5.88 -12.34 15.36
C ASP A 250 -5.91 -11.03 14.57
N TYR A 251 -5.62 -11.09 13.26
CA TYR A 251 -5.66 -9.92 12.37
C TYR A 251 -7.07 -9.33 12.23
N LEU A 252 -8.11 -10.19 12.22
CA LEU A 252 -9.50 -9.77 12.21
C LEU A 252 -9.88 -8.97 13.47
N GLU A 253 -9.39 -9.34 14.66
CA GLU A 253 -9.66 -8.58 15.88
C GLU A 253 -9.06 -7.17 15.84
N TYR A 254 -7.84 -7.01 15.33
CA TYR A 254 -7.29 -5.67 15.06
C TYR A 254 -8.13 -4.91 14.03
N SER A 255 -8.57 -5.60 12.97
CA SER A 255 -9.38 -4.99 11.90
C SER A 255 -10.72 -4.47 12.40
N LYS A 256 -11.38 -5.18 13.32
CA LYS A 256 -12.59 -4.70 14.00
C LYS A 256 -12.33 -3.41 14.77
N ALA A 257 -11.23 -3.35 15.53
CA ALA A 257 -10.87 -2.15 16.28
C ALA A 257 -10.58 -0.95 15.35
N TRP A 258 -9.95 -1.17 14.20
CA TRP A 258 -9.74 -0.11 13.20
C TRP A 258 -11.06 0.40 12.63
N PHE A 259 -11.97 -0.51 12.29
CA PHE A 259 -13.31 -0.16 11.79
C PHE A 259 -14.11 0.63 12.82
N GLU A 260 -14.15 0.17 14.08
CA GLU A 260 -14.80 0.88 15.19
C GLU A 260 -14.21 2.29 15.40
N SER A 261 -12.91 2.46 15.13
CA SER A 261 -12.23 3.75 15.21
C SER A 261 -12.52 4.67 14.02
N GLY A 262 -13.07 4.15 12.92
CA GLY A 262 -13.49 4.91 11.75
C GLY A 262 -12.88 4.48 10.41
N ALA A 263 -12.10 3.40 10.34
CA ALA A 263 -11.61 2.88 9.06
C ALA A 263 -12.77 2.32 8.22
N THR A 264 -12.79 2.67 6.94
CA THR A 264 -13.81 2.27 5.96
C THR A 264 -13.27 1.28 4.93
N ILE A 265 -11.96 1.29 4.69
CA ILE A 265 -11.27 0.35 3.79
C ILE A 265 -10.23 -0.42 4.60
N ILE A 266 -10.29 -1.75 4.57
CA ILE A 266 -9.35 -2.61 5.32
C ILE A 266 -8.75 -3.66 4.38
N GLY A 267 -7.43 -3.84 4.46
CA GLY A 267 -6.69 -4.82 3.67
C GLY A 267 -5.49 -5.39 4.42
N GLY A 268 -4.43 -5.77 3.70
CA GLY A 268 -3.18 -6.26 4.30
C GLY A 268 -1.91 -5.79 3.58
N CYS A 269 -0.85 -5.50 4.33
CA CYS A 269 0.50 -5.27 3.81
C CYS A 269 1.35 -6.55 3.99
N CYS A 270 2.54 -6.46 4.59
CA CYS A 270 3.52 -7.54 4.53
C CYS A 270 3.14 -8.69 5.47
N GLY A 271 3.10 -9.91 4.93
CA GLY A 271 2.77 -11.12 5.69
C GLY A 271 1.27 -11.39 5.85
N ILE A 272 0.41 -10.58 5.22
CA ILE A 272 -1.02 -10.83 5.11
C ILE A 272 -1.31 -11.54 3.79
N GLY A 273 -1.94 -12.72 3.88
CA GLY A 273 -2.25 -13.60 2.76
C GLY A 273 -3.75 -13.66 2.43
N PRO A 274 -4.12 -14.39 1.37
CA PRO A 274 -5.53 -14.65 1.02
C PRO A 274 -6.39 -15.17 2.18
N GLU A 275 -5.82 -16.00 3.06
CA GLU A 275 -6.51 -16.53 4.24
C GLU A 275 -6.93 -15.44 5.24
N HIS A 276 -6.15 -14.37 5.37
CA HIS A 276 -6.52 -13.21 6.17
C HIS A 276 -7.60 -12.38 5.48
N ILE A 277 -7.47 -12.15 4.17
CA ILE A 277 -8.50 -11.41 3.41
C ILE A 277 -9.85 -12.12 3.45
N LYS A 278 -9.84 -13.45 3.40
CA LYS A 278 -11.06 -14.26 3.49
C LYS A 278 -11.85 -14.01 4.78
N VAL A 279 -11.20 -14.04 5.93
CA VAL A 279 -11.90 -13.79 7.20
C VAL A 279 -12.40 -12.35 7.32
N LEU A 280 -11.70 -11.38 6.73
CA LEU A 280 -12.16 -9.99 6.65
C LEU A 280 -13.40 -9.87 5.77
N SER A 281 -13.41 -10.52 4.59
CA SER A 281 -14.56 -10.51 3.68
C SER A 281 -15.79 -11.18 4.28
N GLU A 282 -15.60 -12.31 4.98
CA GLU A 282 -16.67 -13.00 5.69
C GLU A 282 -17.28 -12.13 6.79
N TRP A 283 -16.44 -11.47 7.60
CA TRP A 283 -16.91 -10.52 8.62
C TRP A 283 -17.60 -9.29 8.01
N GLN A 284 -17.05 -8.69 6.96
CA GLN A 284 -17.65 -7.55 6.26
C GLN A 284 -19.08 -7.88 5.79
N SER A 285 -19.32 -9.11 5.35
CA SER A 285 -20.64 -9.57 4.91
C SER A 285 -21.67 -9.58 6.04
N THR A 286 -21.25 -9.77 7.29
CA THR A 286 -22.12 -9.70 8.48
C THR A 286 -22.47 -8.27 8.91
N LEU A 287 -21.74 -7.26 8.42
CA LEU A 287 -22.04 -5.85 8.71
C LEU A 287 -23.10 -5.28 7.77
N LYS A 288 -23.29 -5.91 6.61
CA LYS A 288 -24.25 -5.49 5.57
C LYS A 288 -25.64 -6.12 5.74
N SER A 289 -25.77 -7.11 6.64
CA SER A 289 -27.01 -7.81 7.00
C SER A 289 -27.71 -7.17 8.18
#